data_AF-A0AAW2F2A3-F1
#
_entry.id   AF-A0AAW2F2A3-F1
#
_cell.length_a   1.000
_cell.length_b   1.000
_cell.length_c   1.000
_cell.angle_alpha   90.00
_cell.angle_beta   90.00
_cell.angle_gamma   90.00
#
_symmetry.space_group_name_H-M   'P 1'
#
loop_
_entity.id
_entity.type
_entity.pdbx_description
1 polymer ?
#
loop_
_entity_poly.entity_id
_entity_poly.type
_entity_poly.pdbx_seq_one_letter_code
_entity_poly.pdbx_strand_id
1 'polypeptide(L)'
;MKQIIFVVSLLIAGACALTLIDEVTNQVADILSLTKLDVETCMNKTNVFTTDLMKIEGVGFDDLTNPDSEKSVLKVTCLFVCLLQKKEIMSGKHFNLENLKKVIDTQIHPSALKNPTYIEKRDHIVDMCNNRVRSKSNECEVLLKFYMCIVKEFTQAAL
;
A
#
# COMPACT_ATOMS: atom_id res chain seq x y z
N MET A 1 23.05 -36.96 -10.73
CA MET A 1 22.28 -36.07 -11.65
C MET A 1 21.01 -35.50 -11.03
N LYS A 2 20.08 -36.30 -10.47
CA LYS A 2 18.84 -35.77 -9.84
C LYS A 2 19.05 -34.74 -8.72
N GLN A 3 20.04 -34.93 -7.85
CA GLN A 3 20.35 -33.97 -6.78
C GLN A 3 20.93 -32.65 -7.32
N ILE A 4 21.75 -32.70 -8.37
CA ILE A 4 22.33 -31.49 -8.98
C ILE A 4 21.23 -30.66 -9.66
N ILE A 5 20.29 -31.32 -10.34
CA ILE A 5 19.13 -30.65 -10.95
C ILE A 5 18.28 -29.96 -9.88
N PHE A 6 18.02 -30.63 -8.75
CA PHE A 6 17.23 -30.05 -7.65
C PHE A 6 17.89 -28.82 -7.02
N VAL A 7 19.21 -28.85 -6.80
CA VAL A 7 19.98 -27.72 -6.28
C VAL A 7 19.98 -26.55 -7.26
N VAL A 8 20.17 -26.80 -8.55
CA VAL A 8 20.14 -25.74 -9.57
C VAL A 8 18.74 -25.14 -9.69
N SER A 9 17.68 -25.95 -9.64
CA SER A 9 16.29 -25.44 -9.63
C SER A 9 15.98 -24.58 -8.40
N LEU A 10 16.48 -24.94 -7.22
CA LEU A 10 16.34 -24.13 -5.99
C LEU A 10 17.08 -22.80 -6.09
N LEU A 11 18.29 -22.79 -6.66
CA LEU A 11 19.08 -21.57 -6.86
C LEU A 11 18.42 -20.61 -7.86
N ILE A 12 17.88 -21.13 -8.97
CA ILE A 12 17.17 -20.33 -9.97
C ILE A 12 15.87 -19.76 -9.39
N ALA A 13 15.08 -20.56 -8.67
CA ALA A 13 13.87 -20.09 -8.00
C ALA A 13 14.17 -19.02 -6.93
N GLY A 14 15.25 -19.21 -6.17
CA GLY A 14 15.73 -18.22 -5.20
C GLY A 14 16.17 -16.91 -5.86
N ALA A 15 16.92 -16.99 -6.97
CA ALA A 15 17.35 -15.80 -7.71
C ALA A 15 16.16 -15.02 -8.31
N CYS A 16 15.18 -15.71 -8.90
CA CYS A 16 13.97 -15.06 -9.42
C CYS A 16 13.12 -14.41 -8.31
N ALA A 17 13.04 -15.03 -7.13
CA ALA A 17 12.35 -14.44 -6.00
C ALA A 17 13.05 -13.16 -5.52
N LEU A 18 14.38 -13.14 -5.48
CA LEU A 18 15.17 -11.97 -5.09
C LEU A 18 15.01 -10.80 -6.07
N THR A 19 15.01 -11.05 -7.38
CA THR A 19 14.84 -9.97 -8.38
C THR A 19 13.45 -9.32 -8.31
N LEU A 20 12.40 -10.10 -8.04
CA LEU A 20 11.04 -9.58 -7.87
C LEU A 20 10.86 -8.79 -6.57
N ILE A 21 11.52 -9.22 -5.48
CA ILE A 21 11.53 -8.46 -4.23
C ILE A 21 12.21 -7.11 -4.45
N ASP A 22 13.35 -7.08 -5.13
CA ASP A 22 14.12 -5.87 -5.38
C ASP A 22 13.33 -4.84 -6.20
N GLU A 23 12.65 -5.26 -7.27
CA GLU A 23 11.84 -4.37 -8.10
C GLU A 23 10.69 -3.70 -7.34
N VAL A 24 9.91 -4.49 -6.60
CA VAL A 24 8.77 -3.97 -5.81
C VAL A 24 9.26 -3.08 -4.66
N THR A 25 10.36 -3.46 -4.01
CA THR A 25 10.95 -2.69 -2.92
C THR A 25 11.45 -1.33 -3.41
N ASN A 26 12.11 -1.31 -4.57
CA ASN A 26 12.59 -0.06 -5.18
C ASN A 26 11.44 0.84 -5.60
N GLN A 27 10.38 0.30 -6.21
CA GLN A 27 9.23 1.11 -6.61
C GLN A 27 8.52 1.76 -5.42
N VAL A 28 8.30 1.00 -4.34
CA VAL A 28 7.68 1.52 -3.12
C VAL A 28 8.59 2.55 -2.44
N ALA A 29 9.90 2.30 -2.43
CA ALA A 29 10.89 3.25 -1.93
C ALA A 29 10.84 4.56 -2.72
N ASP A 30 10.75 4.51 -4.05
CA ASP A 30 10.67 5.71 -4.90
C ASP A 30 9.36 6.49 -4.68
N ILE A 31 8.21 5.81 -4.71
CA ILE A 31 6.88 6.44 -4.52
C ILE A 31 6.80 7.16 -3.19
N LEU A 32 7.29 6.53 -2.13
CA LEU A 32 7.26 7.11 -0.80
C LEU A 32 8.51 7.95 -0.51
N SER A 33 9.49 8.01 -1.39
CA SER A 33 10.83 8.59 -1.15
C SER A 33 11.48 8.04 0.14
N LEU A 34 11.33 6.74 0.39
CA LEU A 34 11.97 5.98 1.47
C LEU A 34 13.26 5.31 0.98
N THR A 35 14.08 4.84 1.91
CA THR A 35 15.21 3.97 1.53
C THR A 35 14.72 2.54 1.30
N LYS A 36 15.41 1.78 0.45
CA LYS A 36 15.18 0.34 0.28
C LYS A 36 15.19 -0.40 1.64
N LEU A 37 16.11 -0.01 2.52
CA LEU A 37 16.24 -0.56 3.87
C LEU A 37 14.98 -0.31 4.73
N ASP A 38 14.36 0.85 4.62
CA ASP A 38 13.09 1.12 5.34
C ASP A 38 11.98 0.19 4.86
N VAL A 39 11.90 -0.06 3.55
CA VAL A 39 10.90 -0.96 2.98
C VAL A 39 11.13 -2.41 3.41
N GLU A 40 12.36 -2.90 3.31
CA GLU A 40 12.75 -4.24 3.77
C GLU A 40 12.50 -4.42 5.28
N THR A 41 12.80 -3.39 6.08
CA THR A 41 12.52 -3.40 7.52
C THR A 41 11.03 -3.56 7.79
N CYS A 42 10.18 -2.84 7.06
CA CYS A 42 8.74 -2.95 7.22
C CYS A 42 8.20 -4.31 6.74
N MET A 43 8.67 -4.83 5.60
CA MET A 43 8.28 -6.16 5.10
C MET A 43 8.60 -7.26 6.11
N ASN A 44 9.80 -7.22 6.70
CA ASN A 44 10.23 -8.15 7.74
C ASN A 44 9.37 -8.02 9.00
N LYS A 45 9.10 -6.78 9.45
CA LYS A 45 8.25 -6.52 10.63
C LYS A 45 6.83 -7.07 10.46
N THR A 46 6.28 -7.01 9.26
CA THR A 46 4.89 -7.42 8.99
C THR A 46 4.76 -8.84 8.43
N ASN A 47 5.88 -9.55 8.24
CA ASN A 47 5.93 -10.88 7.62
C ASN A 47 5.18 -10.91 6.27
N VAL A 48 5.43 -9.88 5.45
CA VAL A 48 4.90 -9.76 4.09
C VAL A 48 5.95 -10.24 3.10
N PHE A 49 5.55 -11.15 2.23
CA PHE A 49 6.39 -11.68 1.15
C PHE A 49 5.85 -11.24 -0.22
N THR A 50 6.64 -11.39 -1.28
CA THR A 50 6.19 -11.07 -2.66
C THR A 50 4.92 -11.81 -3.06
N THR A 51 4.72 -13.03 -2.55
CA THR A 51 3.49 -13.80 -2.78
C THR A 51 2.26 -13.16 -2.12
N ASP A 52 2.41 -12.43 -1.02
CA ASP A 52 1.32 -11.66 -0.42
C ASP A 52 0.99 -10.42 -1.25
N LEU A 53 2.00 -9.79 -1.89
CA LEU A 53 1.83 -8.62 -2.77
C LEU A 53 1.16 -9.01 -4.10
N MET A 54 1.60 -10.09 -4.73
CA MET A 54 1.01 -10.61 -5.98
C MET A 54 -0.47 -10.99 -5.83
N LYS A 55 -0.86 -11.47 -4.64
CA LYS A 55 -2.27 -11.79 -4.36
C LYS A 55 -3.16 -10.56 -4.37
N ILE A 56 -2.63 -9.37 -4.09
CA ILE A 56 -3.42 -8.14 -4.04
C ILE A 56 -3.61 -7.56 -5.43
N GLU A 57 -2.62 -7.71 -6.31
CA GLU A 57 -2.74 -7.30 -7.72
C GLU A 57 -3.88 -8.04 -8.45
N GLY A 58 -4.22 -9.26 -8.00
CA GLY A 58 -5.33 -10.07 -8.53
C GLY A 58 -6.66 -9.95 -7.79
N VAL A 59 -6.74 -9.25 -6.65
CA VAL A 59 -7.97 -9.15 -5.83
C VAL A 59 -8.71 -7.87 -6.20
N GLY A 60 -9.84 -8.01 -6.89
CA GLY A 60 -10.81 -6.92 -7.06
C GLY A 60 -11.41 -6.52 -5.71
N PHE A 61 -11.86 -5.26 -5.57
CA PHE A 61 -12.50 -4.76 -4.35
C PHE A 61 -13.73 -5.58 -3.91
N ASP A 62 -14.37 -6.29 -4.85
CA ASP A 62 -15.51 -7.18 -4.58
C ASP A 62 -15.09 -8.57 -4.05
N ASP A 63 -13.81 -8.93 -4.14
CA ASP A 63 -13.27 -10.27 -3.79
C ASP A 63 -12.72 -10.36 -2.35
N LEU A 64 -12.95 -9.31 -1.56
CA LEU A 64 -12.57 -9.22 -0.14
C LEU A 64 -13.43 -10.09 0.78
N THR A 65 -14.39 -10.83 0.23
CA THR A 65 -15.19 -11.83 0.94
C THR A 65 -14.48 -13.18 1.12
N ASN A 66 -13.33 -13.41 0.47
CA ASN A 66 -12.54 -14.62 0.68
C ASN A 66 -11.65 -14.45 1.93
N PRO A 67 -11.75 -15.31 2.96
CA PRO A 67 -10.96 -15.18 4.19
C PRO A 67 -9.44 -15.27 3.98
N ASP A 68 -8.98 -15.99 2.96
CA ASP A 68 -7.55 -16.04 2.62
C ASP A 68 -7.06 -14.76 1.94
N SER A 69 -7.92 -14.10 1.16
CA SER A 69 -7.62 -12.78 0.58
C SER A 69 -7.65 -11.71 1.68
N GLU A 70 -8.60 -11.77 2.61
CA GLU A 70 -8.70 -10.86 3.76
C GLU A 70 -7.41 -10.86 4.61
N LYS A 71 -6.83 -12.04 4.87
CA LYS A 71 -5.59 -12.15 5.65
C LYS A 71 -4.37 -11.56 4.94
N SER A 72 -4.19 -11.85 3.64
CA SER A 72 -3.08 -11.28 2.87
C SER A 72 -3.26 -9.77 2.68
N VAL A 73 -4.48 -9.29 2.43
CA VAL A 73 -4.81 -7.86 2.35
C VAL A 73 -4.50 -7.14 3.66
N LEU A 74 -4.87 -7.71 4.80
CA LEU A 74 -4.57 -7.11 6.10
C LEU A 74 -3.06 -7.03 6.37
N LYS A 75 -2.30 -8.09 6.03
CA LYS A 75 -0.83 -8.08 6.16
C LYS A 75 -0.19 -6.98 5.34
N VAL A 76 -0.56 -6.86 4.06
CA VAL A 76 0.01 -5.82 3.19
C VAL A 76 -0.46 -4.44 3.61
N THR A 77 -1.68 -4.31 4.11
CA THR A 77 -2.11 -3.04 4.70
C THR A 77 -1.26 -2.69 5.92
N CYS A 78 -0.91 -3.65 6.77
CA CYS A 78 0.02 -3.42 7.87
C CYS A 78 1.42 -3.01 7.39
N LEU A 79 1.89 -3.56 6.26
CA LEU A 79 3.12 -3.11 5.61
C LEU A 79 3.01 -1.62 5.26
N PHE A 80 1.92 -1.21 4.61
CA PHE A 80 1.70 0.21 4.31
C PHE A 80 1.59 1.08 5.55
N VAL A 81 0.97 0.62 6.65
CA VAL A 81 0.98 1.37 7.92
C VAL A 81 2.42 1.62 8.38
N CYS A 82 3.28 0.60 8.37
CA CYS A 82 4.68 0.74 8.76
C CYS A 82 5.41 1.78 7.88
N LEU A 83 5.19 1.73 6.57
CA LEU A 83 5.81 2.67 5.62
C LEU A 83 5.28 4.11 5.80
N LEU A 84 3.97 4.28 5.99
CA LEU A 84 3.35 5.58 6.23
C LEU A 84 3.78 6.18 7.58
N GLN A 85 4.04 5.34 8.59
CA GLN A 85 4.63 5.78 9.86
C GLN A 85 6.06 6.28 9.67
N LYS A 86 6.88 5.58 8.86
CA LYS A 86 8.23 6.04 8.48
C LYS A 86 8.21 7.37 7.71
N LYS A 87 7.12 7.67 7.01
CA LYS A 87 6.89 8.94 6.30
C LYS A 87 6.18 10.01 7.12
N GLU A 88 5.91 9.76 8.40
CA GLU A 88 5.18 10.68 9.28
C GLU A 88 3.79 11.06 8.71
N ILE A 89 3.23 10.19 7.87
CA ILE A 89 1.87 10.29 7.32
C ILE A 89 0.88 9.65 8.28
N MET A 90 1.32 8.64 9.05
CA MET A 90 0.54 8.05 10.13
C MET A 90 1.31 8.09 11.44
N SER A 91 0.59 8.30 12.54
CA SER A 91 1.09 8.06 13.89
C SER A 91 0.06 7.22 14.63
N GLY A 92 0.42 5.96 14.84
CA GLY A 92 -0.52 4.93 15.23
C GLY A 92 -1.73 4.86 14.29
N LYS A 93 -2.94 5.04 14.84
CA LYS A 93 -4.22 5.02 14.11
C LYS A 93 -4.64 6.37 13.50
N HIS A 94 -3.77 7.38 13.51
CA HIS A 94 -4.11 8.74 13.10
C HIS A 94 -3.30 9.15 11.88
N PHE A 95 -3.98 9.74 10.88
CA PHE A 95 -3.34 10.31 9.71
C PHE A 95 -2.94 11.75 9.95
N ASN A 96 -1.73 12.10 9.54
CA ASN A 96 -1.34 13.46 9.23
C ASN A 96 -1.83 13.79 7.81
N LEU A 97 -3.03 14.36 7.73
CA LEU A 97 -3.68 14.65 6.45
C LEU A 97 -2.93 15.68 5.60
N GLU A 98 -2.18 16.59 6.23
CA GLU A 98 -1.36 17.56 5.51
C GLU A 98 -0.21 16.86 4.77
N ASN A 99 0.53 15.99 5.47
CA ASN A 99 1.61 15.20 4.85
C ASN A 99 1.05 14.23 3.80
N LEU A 100 -0.10 13.61 4.06
CA LEU A 100 -0.76 12.74 3.09
C LEU A 100 -1.10 13.50 1.80
N LYS A 101 -1.75 14.67 1.90
CA LYS A 101 -2.12 15.50 0.75
C LYS A 101 -0.90 15.93 -0.06
N LYS A 102 0.19 16.34 0.60
CA LYS A 102 1.46 16.65 -0.06
C LYS A 102 2.04 15.47 -0.84
N VAL A 103 2.01 14.27 -0.26
CA VAL A 103 2.47 13.06 -0.98
C VAL A 103 1.57 12.77 -2.18
N ILE A 104 0.25 12.89 -2.01
CA ILE A 104 -0.69 12.75 -3.13
C ILE A 104 -0.38 13.78 -4.24
N ASP A 105 -0.08 15.03 -3.89
CA ASP A 105 0.30 16.06 -4.86
C ASP A 105 1.54 15.66 -5.68
N THR A 106 2.55 15.01 -5.06
CA THR A 106 3.75 14.56 -5.77
C THR A 106 3.51 13.43 -6.78
N GLN A 107 2.41 12.68 -6.62
CA GLN A 107 2.06 11.53 -7.47
C GLN A 107 1.08 11.88 -8.60
N ILE A 108 0.52 13.09 -8.59
CA ILE A 108 -0.50 13.52 -9.54
C ILE A 108 0.14 14.33 -10.67
N HIS A 109 -0.34 14.12 -11.90
CA HIS A 109 0.15 14.84 -13.07
C HIS A 109 0.04 16.37 -12.87
N PRO A 110 1.05 17.17 -13.23
CA PRO A 110 1.05 18.62 -12.98
C PRO A 110 -0.16 19.39 -13.55
N SER A 111 -0.81 18.86 -14.58
CA SER A 111 -2.04 19.47 -15.13
C SER A 111 -3.25 19.33 -14.20
N ALA A 112 -3.37 18.23 -13.45
CA ALA A 112 -4.45 18.04 -12.49
C ALA A 112 -4.26 18.93 -11.25
N LEU A 113 -3.02 19.22 -10.86
CA LEU A 113 -2.70 20.20 -9.81
C LEU A 113 -3.05 21.65 -10.20
N LYS A 114 -3.21 21.95 -11.49
CA LYS A 114 -3.67 23.27 -11.94
C LYS A 114 -5.19 23.43 -11.88
N ASN A 115 -5.93 22.34 -11.61
CA ASN A 115 -7.38 22.37 -11.51
C ASN A 115 -7.80 22.51 -10.03
N PRO A 116 -8.22 23.70 -9.58
CA PRO A 116 -8.61 23.93 -8.19
C PRO A 116 -9.81 23.07 -7.77
N THR A 117 -10.77 22.83 -8.68
CA THR A 117 -11.93 21.96 -8.41
C THR A 117 -11.50 20.53 -8.12
N TYR A 118 -10.48 20.03 -8.82
CA TYR A 118 -9.95 18.69 -8.58
C TYR A 118 -9.27 18.59 -7.21
N ILE A 119 -8.43 19.58 -6.87
CA ILE A 119 -7.76 19.67 -5.56
C ILE A 119 -8.79 19.70 -4.44
N GLU A 120 -9.79 20.57 -4.54
CA GLU A 120 -10.82 20.75 -3.51
C GLU A 120 -11.65 19.47 -3.33
N LYS A 121 -12.03 18.80 -4.43
CA LYS A 121 -12.75 17.51 -4.40
C LYS A 121 -11.92 16.40 -3.75
N ARG A 122 -10.66 16.26 -4.15
CA ARG A 122 -9.75 15.27 -3.55
C ARG A 122 -9.58 15.53 -2.04
N ASP A 123 -9.30 16.77 -1.65
CA ASP A 123 -9.07 17.12 -0.25
C ASP A 123 -10.32 16.83 0.59
N HIS A 124 -11.50 17.17 0.06
CA HIS A 124 -12.78 16.82 0.69
C HIS A 124 -12.95 15.30 0.88
N ILE A 125 -12.66 14.50 -0.15
CA ILE A 125 -12.73 13.03 -0.06
C ILE A 125 -11.78 12.50 1.01
N VAL A 126 -10.53 12.97 1.03
CA VAL A 126 -9.52 12.58 2.03
C VAL A 126 -10.00 12.90 3.45
N ASP A 127 -10.48 14.11 3.68
CA ASP A 127 -10.93 14.55 5.01
C ASP A 127 -12.17 13.76 5.47
N MET A 128 -13.12 13.54 4.57
CA MET A 128 -14.33 12.77 4.82
C MET A 128 -14.02 11.29 5.15
N CYS A 129 -13.14 10.66 4.38
CA CYS A 129 -12.74 9.27 4.62
C CYS A 129 -11.98 9.10 5.93
N ASN A 130 -11.12 10.07 6.30
CA ASN A 130 -10.43 10.07 7.59
C ASN A 130 -11.44 10.13 8.76
N ASN A 131 -12.46 10.98 8.63
CA ASN A 131 -13.50 11.08 9.66
C ASN A 131 -14.30 9.77 9.83
N ARG A 132 -14.56 9.03 8.74
CA ARG A 132 -15.28 7.74 8.78
C ARG A 132 -14.51 6.64 9.52
N VAL A 133 -13.17 6.68 9.54
CA VAL A 133 -12.34 5.65 10.18
C VAL A 133 -11.90 6.00 11.60
N ARG A 134 -12.18 7.22 12.08
CA ARG A 134 -11.68 7.76 13.35
C ARG A 134 -12.02 6.91 14.59
N SER A 135 -13.14 6.19 14.55
CA SER A 135 -13.63 5.32 15.64
C SER A 135 -12.97 3.93 15.69
N LYS A 136 -12.16 3.57 14.69
CA LYS A 136 -11.49 2.26 14.65
C LYS A 136 -10.23 2.26 15.52
N SER A 137 -9.88 1.08 16.02
CA SER A 137 -8.78 0.88 16.98
C SER A 137 -7.52 0.30 16.35
N ASN A 138 -7.66 -0.63 15.40
CA ASN A 138 -6.54 -1.26 14.72
C ASN A 138 -6.03 -0.39 13.56
N GLU A 139 -4.73 -0.11 13.54
CA GLU A 139 -4.09 0.80 12.57
C GLU A 139 -4.16 0.28 11.14
N CYS A 140 -3.99 -1.04 10.95
CA CYS A 140 -4.09 -1.67 9.64
C CYS A 140 -5.53 -1.64 9.13
N GLU A 141 -6.52 -1.92 9.99
CA GLU A 141 -7.93 -1.78 9.61
C GLU A 141 -8.30 -0.33 9.29
N VAL A 142 -7.76 0.63 10.04
CA VAL A 142 -7.95 2.06 9.78
C VAL A 142 -7.48 2.40 8.37
N LEU A 143 -6.27 2.00 8.01
CA LEU A 143 -5.72 2.25 6.67
C LEU A 143 -6.52 1.54 5.58
N LEU A 144 -6.90 0.28 5.81
CA LEU A 144 -7.68 -0.50 4.84
C LEU A 144 -9.02 0.19 4.54
N LYS A 145 -9.78 0.53 5.60
CA LYS A 145 -11.09 1.18 5.47
C LYS A 145 -10.99 2.58 4.90
N PHE A 146 -9.91 3.30 5.22
CA PHE A 146 -9.65 4.62 4.68
C PHE A 146 -9.42 4.54 3.16
N TYR A 147 -8.55 3.62 2.72
CA TYR A 147 -8.29 3.36 1.31
C TYR A 147 -9.55 2.97 0.55
N MET A 148 -10.35 2.04 1.10
CA MET A 148 -11.63 1.64 0.50
C MET A 148 -12.59 2.82 0.34
N CYS A 149 -12.66 3.69 1.34
CA CYS A 149 -13.48 4.89 1.26
C CYS A 149 -13.03 5.79 0.11
N ILE A 150 -11.72 6.06 -0.01
CA ILE A 150 -11.18 6.88 -1.10
C ILE A 150 -11.57 6.29 -2.46
N VAL A 151 -11.29 5.01 -2.68
CA VAL A 151 -11.58 4.33 -3.96
C VAL A 151 -13.06 4.46 -4.29
N LYS A 152 -13.94 4.13 -3.34
CA LYS A 152 -15.40 4.21 -3.54
C LYS A 152 -15.85 5.61 -3.95
N GLU A 153 -15.39 6.64 -3.25
CA GLU A 153 -15.80 8.02 -3.53
C GLU A 153 -15.25 8.51 -4.88
N PHE A 154 -14.04 8.11 -5.29
CA PHE A 154 -13.49 8.43 -6.61
C PHE A 154 -14.18 7.68 -7.76
N THR A 155 -14.54 6.42 -7.57
CA THR A 155 -15.28 5.63 -8.58
C THR A 155 -16.70 6.18 -8.77
N GLN A 156 -17.39 6.54 -7.68
CA GLN A 156 -18.71 7.17 -7.75
C GLN A 156 -18.66 8.59 -8.34
N ALA A 157 -17.55 9.30 -8.14
CA ALA A 157 -17.30 10.63 -8.69
C ALA A 157 -16.99 10.67 -10.19
N ALA A 158 -16.71 9.52 -10.81
CA ALA A 158 -16.39 9.37 -12.24
C ALA A 158 -17.59 8.90 -13.09
N LEU A 159 -18.71 8.54 -12.44
CA LEU A 159 -20.04 8.31 -13.01
C LEU A 159 -20.88 9.58 -12.89
#